data_AF-A0A7C7DQZ2-F1
#
_entry.id   AF-A0A7C7DQZ2-F1
#
_cell.length_a   1.000
_cell.length_b   1.000
_cell.length_c   1.000
_cell.angle_alpha   90.00
_cell.angle_beta   90.00
_cell.angle_gamma   90.00
#
_symmetry.space_group_name_H-M   'P 1'
#
loop_
_entity.id
_entity.type
_entity.pdbx_description
1 polymer ?
#
loop_
_entity_poly.entity_id
_entity_poly.type
_entity_poly.pdbx_seq_one_letter_code
_entity_poly.pdbx_strand_id
1 'polypeptide(L)' 'MQPAVQPGWSQPPRCGLYNPRFEHDACGIGFVAHVEGRRSHRVLEMGLEALRNHAHRGAV' A
#
# COMPACT_ATOMS: atom_id res chain seq x y z
N MET A 1 -0.41 -37.02 7.42
CA MET A 1 -0.88 -35.71 7.96
C MET A 1 -0.15 -34.61 7.21
N GLN A 2 -0.73 -34.16 6.08
CA GLN A 2 -0.20 -33.05 5.29
C GLN A 2 -0.78 -31.75 5.85
N PRO A 3 0.00 -30.66 6.03
CA PRO A 3 -0.60 -29.36 6.29
C PRO A 3 -1.14 -28.82 4.97
N ALA A 4 -2.43 -28.53 4.94
CA ALA A 4 -3.09 -27.88 3.83
C ALA A 4 -2.43 -26.50 3.57
N VAL A 5 -1.66 -26.38 2.49
CA VAL A 5 -1.23 -25.08 1.97
C VAL A 5 -2.42 -24.47 1.26
N GLN A 6 -3.02 -23.44 1.86
CA GLN A 6 -4.04 -22.63 1.19
C GLN A 6 -3.33 -21.60 0.28
N PRO A 7 -3.76 -21.40 -0.97
CA PRO A 7 -3.16 -20.40 -1.85
C PRO A 7 -3.72 -19.03 -1.48
N GLY A 8 -3.19 -18.45 -0.41
CA GLY A 8 -3.51 -17.11 0.03
C GLY A 8 -2.28 -16.54 0.70
N TRP A 9 -1.42 -15.88 -0.08
CA TRP A 9 -0.29 -15.04 0.33
C TRP A 9 0.24 -15.33 1.75
N SER A 10 0.71 -16.56 1.98
CA SER A 10 1.27 -16.93 3.28
C SER A 10 2.66 -16.31 3.37
N GLN A 11 2.83 -15.45 4.38
CA GLN A 11 4.10 -14.83 4.71
C GLN A 11 5.20 -15.92 4.81
N PRO A 12 6.41 -15.71 4.23
CA PRO A 12 7.45 -16.71 4.28
C PRO A 12 7.80 -17.07 5.74
N PRO A 13 8.25 -18.30 6.03
CA PRO A 13 8.73 -18.63 7.36
C PRO A 13 9.98 -17.80 7.71
N ARG A 14 10.26 -17.64 9.01
CA ARG A 14 11.50 -16.99 9.48
C ARG A 14 12.72 -17.65 8.86
N CYS A 15 13.59 -16.86 8.22
CA CYS A 15 14.80 -17.36 7.58
C CYS A 15 15.88 -16.27 7.59
N GLY A 16 17.09 -16.59 8.09
CA GLY A 16 18.16 -15.61 8.23
C GLY A 16 17.74 -14.41 9.09
N LEU A 17 17.95 -13.19 8.60
CA LEU A 17 17.54 -11.94 9.25
C LEU A 17 16.04 -11.61 9.07
N TYR A 18 15.33 -12.32 8.20
CA TYR A 18 13.92 -12.08 7.95
C TYR A 18 13.04 -12.65 9.07
N ASN A 19 12.14 -11.80 9.58
CA ASN A 19 11.20 -12.15 10.63
C ASN A 19 9.80 -11.61 10.30
N PRO A 20 8.81 -12.47 9.98
CA PRO A 20 7.46 -12.08 9.57
C PRO A 20 6.72 -11.17 10.56
N ARG A 21 7.16 -11.11 11.82
CA ARG A 21 6.55 -10.20 12.81
C ARG A 21 6.75 -8.71 12.45
N PHE A 22 7.76 -8.41 11.64
CA PHE A 22 8.10 -7.06 11.19
C PHE A 22 7.61 -6.79 9.76
N GLU A 23 6.95 -7.77 9.12
CA GLU A 23 6.31 -7.54 7.83
C GLU A 23 5.00 -6.78 8.05
N HIS A 24 4.84 -5.67 7.33
CA HIS A 24 3.66 -4.82 7.41
C HIS A 24 3.29 -4.33 6.01
N ASP A 25 2.00 -4.41 5.66
CA ASP A 25 1.50 -3.80 4.44
C ASP A 25 1.64 -2.28 4.55
N ALA A 26 2.34 -1.70 3.58
CA ALA A 26 2.74 -0.30 3.58
C ALA A 26 2.07 0.53 2.45
N CYS A 27 1.20 -0.10 1.66
CA CYS A 27 0.51 0.52 0.53
C CYS A 27 -0.79 1.23 0.93
N GLY A 28 -1.14 2.30 0.21
CA GLY A 28 -2.41 3.02 0.36
C GLY A 28 -2.97 3.45 -1.00
N ILE A 29 -4.30 3.46 -1.15
CA ILE A 29 -5.00 3.89 -2.37
C ILE A 29 -6.03 4.98 -2.04
N GLY A 30 -6.25 5.89 -2.97
CA GLY A 30 -7.24 6.96 -2.87
C GLY A 30 -7.54 7.56 -4.24
N PHE A 31 -8.63 8.32 -4.34
CA PHE A 31 -9.02 8.99 -5.57
C PHE A 31 -9.47 10.43 -5.29
N VAL A 32 -9.32 11.28 -6.29
CA VAL A 32 -9.80 12.66 -6.28
C VAL A 32 -10.50 12.93 -7.61
N ALA A 33 -11.69 13.52 -7.55
CA ALA A 33 -12.47 13.86 -8.74
C ALA A 33 -13.13 15.22 -8.58
N HIS A 34 -13.27 15.93 -9.70
CA HIS A 34 -14.12 17.11 -9.76
C HIS A 34 -15.58 16.66 -9.95
N VAL A 35 -16.48 16.98 -9.01
CA VAL A 35 -17.86 16.45 -8.98
C VAL A 35 -18.65 16.80 -10.26
N GLU A 36 -18.42 17.99 -10.79
CA GLU A 36 -19.05 18.46 -12.04
C GLU A 36 -18.33 18.00 -13.32
N GLY A 37 -17.28 17.18 -13.21
CA GLY A 37 -16.52 16.66 -14.36
C GLY A 37 -15.64 17.69 -15.09
N ARG A 38 -15.50 18.90 -14.56
CA ARG A 38 -14.66 19.95 -15.16
C ARG A 38 -13.17 19.66 -14.96
N ARG A 39 -12.38 19.93 -16.00
CA ARG A 39 -10.92 19.85 -15.92
C ARG A 39 -10.40 20.93 -14.96
N SER A 40 -9.56 20.55 -14.00
CA SER A 40 -8.94 21.47 -13.06
C SER A 40 -7.57 20.96 -12.61
N HIS A 41 -6.57 21.83 -12.60
CA HIS A 41 -5.23 21.52 -12.07
C HIS A 41 -5.28 21.15 -10.57
N ARG A 42 -6.31 21.62 -9.85
CA ARG A 42 -6.50 21.33 -8.43
C ARG A 42 -6.59 19.84 -8.11
N VAL A 43 -7.11 19.03 -9.04
CA VAL A 43 -7.17 17.55 -8.89
C VAL A 43 -5.77 16.95 -8.80
N LEU A 44 -4.83 17.47 -9.60
CA LEU A 44 -3.43 17.03 -9.59
C LEU A 44 -2.73 17.44 -8.30
N GLU A 45 -2.90 18.69 -7.87
CA GLU A 45 -2.33 19.19 -6.61
C GLU A 45 -2.77 18.35 -5.41
N MET A 46 -4.08 18.05 -5.30
CA MET A 46 -4.61 17.22 -4.23
C MET A 46 -4.06 15.78 -4.30
N GLY A 47 -3.93 15.22 -5.50
CA GLY A 47 -3.32 13.89 -5.68
C GLY A 47 -1.86 13.85 -5.23
N LEU A 48 -1.06 14.83 -5.63
CA LEU A 48 0.35 14.92 -5.23
C LEU A 48 0.51 15.14 -3.72
N GLU A 49 -0.33 15.97 -3.11
CA GLU A 49 -0.33 16.17 -1.67
C GLU A 49 -0.69 14.89 -0.90
N ALA A 50 -1.68 14.12 -1.38
CA ALA A 50 -2.03 12.82 -0.80
C ALA A 50 -0.86 11.83 -0.90
N LEU A 51 -0.15 11.76 -2.03
CA LEU A 51 1.03 10.90 -2.19
C LEU A 51 2.17 11.31 -1.24
N ARG A 52 2.44 12.62 -1.10
CA ARG A 52 3.43 13.12 -0.13
C ARG A 52 3.08 12.69 1.30
N ASN A 53 1.80 12.70 1.65
CA ASN A 53 1.35 12.29 2.97
C ASN A 53 1.53 10.78 3.21
N HIS A 54 1.57 9.95 2.17
CA HIS A 54 1.83 8.50 2.29
C HIS A 54 3.31 8.12 2.34
N ALA A 55 4.24 9.06 2.17
CA ALA A 55 5.68 8.78 2.14
C ALA A 55 6.20 8.05 3.39
N HIS A 56 5.61 8.29 4.56
CA HIS A 56 5.96 7.61 5.82
C HIS A 56 5.63 6.10 5.83
N ARG A 57 4.91 5.61 4.83
CA ARG A 57 4.58 4.19 4.64
C ARG A 57 5.38 3.57 3.49
N GLY A 58 6.28 4.32 2.84
CA GLY A 58 7.18 3.73 1.85
C GLY A 58 8.25 2.87 2.52
N ALA A 59 8.75 1.86 1.81
CA ALA A 59 10.03 1.24 2.16
C ALA A 59 11.13 2.33 2.08
N VAL A 60 11.93 2.46 3.14
CA VAL A 60 13.06 3.40 3.26
C VAL A 60 14.39 2.67 3.20
#